data_AF-A0A2G5BLB0-F1
#
_entry.id   AF-A0A2G5BLB0-F1
#
_cell.length_a   1.000
_cell.length_b   1.000
_cell.length_c   1.000
_cell.angle_alpha   90.00
_cell.angle_beta   90.00
_cell.angle_gamma   90.00
#
_symmetry.space_group_name_H-M   'P 1'
#
loop_
_entity.id
_entity.type
_entity.pdbx_description
1 polymer ?
#
loop_
_entity_poly.entity_id
_entity_poly.type
_entity_poly.pdbx_seq_one_letter_code
_entity_poly.pdbx_strand_id
1 'polypeptide(L)'
;DIDTSGFDAKKYLKKLLESQGVTGLLQADNKLVREVRQIDGAMKTMVYENYSRFIHATQAIQQMKRDADHMDAEMAKLTQRVSAIAEKGTAVNDAFAQRREHIQRLSREHRALGGLQFLFGLPTQLNRLIGAAQFVEAAQLWSRSRPLLAHYRRLGLFETVAEDGREIMASVEATVWSRWNDCATGVAEGAECASLLVLL
;
A
#
# COMPACT_ATOMS: atom_id res chain seq x y z
N ASP A 1 -40.92 -29.70 -60.64
CA ASP A 1 -40.03 -28.54 -60.76
C ASP A 1 -38.68 -29.05 -61.24
N ILE A 2 -37.86 -28.23 -61.91
CA ILE A 2 -36.53 -28.67 -62.39
C ILE A 2 -35.55 -28.81 -61.22
N ASP A 3 -35.74 -28.05 -60.14
CA ASP A 3 -34.85 -28.01 -58.98
C ASP A 3 -35.13 -29.07 -57.90
N THR A 4 -36.04 -30.02 -58.16
CA THR A 4 -36.41 -31.05 -57.16
C THR A 4 -35.54 -32.30 -57.28
N SER A 5 -35.20 -32.93 -56.15
CA SER A 5 -34.38 -34.16 -56.11
C SER A 5 -34.94 -35.36 -56.90
N GLY A 6 -36.24 -35.35 -57.22
CA GLY A 6 -36.92 -36.37 -58.04
C GLY A 6 -37.15 -35.98 -59.50
N PHE A 7 -36.40 -35.01 -60.04
CA PHE A 7 -36.57 -34.54 -61.42
C PHE A 7 -36.24 -35.64 -62.44
N ASP A 8 -37.21 -35.93 -63.33
CA ASP A 8 -37.04 -36.82 -64.48
C ASP A 8 -36.94 -36.01 -65.76
N ALA A 9 -35.70 -35.87 -66.26
CA ALA A 9 -35.38 -35.11 -67.45
C ALA A 9 -36.10 -35.63 -68.70
N LYS A 10 -36.31 -36.95 -68.83
CA LYS A 10 -36.96 -37.54 -70.00
C LYS A 10 -38.46 -37.22 -70.02
N LYS A 11 -39.12 -37.33 -68.86
CA LYS A 11 -40.54 -36.99 -68.71
C LYS A 11 -40.80 -35.49 -68.88
N TYR A 12 -39.88 -34.64 -68.41
CA TYR A 12 -39.92 -33.19 -68.63
C TYR A 12 -39.74 -32.82 -70.10
N LEU A 13 -38.72 -33.36 -70.77
CA LEU A 13 -38.47 -33.13 -72.19
C LEU A 13 -39.65 -33.56 -73.07
N LYS A 14 -40.21 -34.75 -72.79
CA LYS A 14 -41.38 -35.27 -73.53
C LYS A 14 -42.59 -34.34 -73.41
N LYS A 15 -42.91 -33.86 -72.19
CA LYS A 15 -43.97 -32.87 -71.99
C LYS A 15 -43.69 -31.55 -72.71
N LEU A 16 -42.43 -31.13 -72.78
CA LEU A 16 -42.04 -29.87 -73.44
C LEU A 16 -42.21 -29.96 -74.97
N LEU A 17 -41.84 -31.10 -75.57
CA LEU A 17 -42.02 -31.41 -76.98
C LEU A 17 -43.49 -31.52 -77.39
N GLU A 18 -44.34 -32.07 -76.52
CA GLU A 18 -45.78 -32.22 -76.77
C GLU A 18 -46.58 -30.91 -76.61
N SER A 19 -46.08 -29.95 -75.82
CA SER A 19 -46.83 -28.74 -75.44
C SER A 19 -46.35 -27.43 -76.07
N GLN A 20 -45.13 -27.38 -76.62
CA GLN A 20 -44.58 -26.16 -77.21
C GLN A 20 -44.11 -26.35 -78.65
N GLY A 21 -44.28 -25.31 -79.47
CA GLY A 21 -43.69 -25.24 -80.81
C GLY A 21 -42.18 -24.93 -80.78
N VAL A 22 -41.55 -24.97 -81.95
CA VAL A 22 -40.08 -24.78 -82.12
C VAL A 22 -39.55 -23.51 -81.46
N THR A 23 -40.27 -22.40 -81.56
CA THR A 23 -39.90 -21.12 -80.91
C THR A 23 -39.91 -21.20 -79.39
N GLY A 24 -40.84 -21.93 -78.80
CA GLY A 24 -40.92 -22.17 -77.36
C GLY A 24 -39.79 -23.06 -76.85
N LEU A 25 -39.45 -24.13 -77.59
CA LEU A 25 -38.26 -24.94 -77.31
C LEU A 25 -36.97 -24.10 -77.35
N LEU A 26 -36.84 -23.23 -78.34
CA LEU A 26 -35.65 -22.39 -78.52
C LEU A 26 -35.51 -21.33 -77.40
N GLN A 27 -36.62 -20.82 -76.88
CA GLN A 27 -36.62 -19.96 -75.69
C GLN A 27 -36.26 -20.74 -74.41
N ALA A 28 -36.79 -21.95 -74.24
CA ALA A 28 -36.47 -22.81 -73.11
C ALA A 28 -34.99 -23.21 -73.10
N ASP A 29 -34.42 -23.56 -74.25
CA ASP A 29 -32.99 -23.83 -74.42
C ASP A 29 -32.13 -22.61 -74.05
N ASN A 30 -32.45 -21.43 -74.60
CA ASN A 30 -31.74 -20.20 -74.25
C ASN A 30 -31.83 -19.85 -72.76
N LYS A 31 -32.98 -20.14 -72.11
CA LYS A 31 -33.16 -19.95 -70.67
C LYS A 31 -32.25 -20.90 -69.88
N LEU A 32 -32.25 -22.19 -70.22
CA LEU A 32 -31.36 -23.19 -69.59
C LEU A 32 -29.89 -22.83 -69.76
N VAL A 33 -29.46 -22.41 -70.96
CA VAL A 33 -28.06 -22.00 -71.20
C VAL A 33 -27.68 -20.80 -70.33
N ARG A 34 -28.58 -19.83 -70.12
CA ARG A 34 -28.34 -18.70 -69.22
C ARG A 34 -28.26 -19.14 -67.77
N GLU A 35 -29.16 -20.00 -67.32
CA GLU A 35 -29.19 -20.54 -65.96
C GLU A 35 -27.92 -21.33 -65.65
N VAL A 36 -27.46 -22.18 -66.55
CA VAL A 36 -26.18 -22.92 -66.42
C VAL A 36 -25.02 -21.93 -66.23
N ARG A 37 -24.92 -20.90 -67.07
CA ARG A 37 -23.85 -19.88 -66.95
C ARG A 37 -23.94 -19.08 -65.65
N GLN A 38 -25.15 -18.78 -65.19
CA GLN A 38 -25.38 -18.06 -63.94
C GLN A 38 -24.98 -18.91 -62.74
N ILE A 39 -25.33 -20.19 -62.73
CA ILE A 39 -24.97 -21.15 -61.68
C ILE A 39 -23.45 -21.35 -61.65
N ASP A 40 -22.80 -21.52 -62.80
CA ASP A 40 -21.34 -21.61 -62.89
C ASP A 40 -20.65 -20.35 -62.35
N GLY A 41 -21.20 -19.17 -62.67
CA GLY A 41 -20.73 -17.89 -62.12
C GLY A 41 -20.87 -17.83 -60.60
N ALA A 42 -22.05 -18.18 -60.07
CA ALA A 42 -22.33 -18.18 -58.64
C ALA A 42 -21.44 -19.18 -57.88
N MET A 43 -21.23 -20.37 -58.45
CA MET A 43 -20.35 -21.39 -57.89
C MET A 43 -18.92 -20.88 -57.79
N LYS A 44 -18.39 -20.26 -58.86
CA LYS A 44 -17.05 -19.66 -58.83
C LYS A 44 -16.95 -18.58 -57.76
N THR A 45 -17.90 -17.65 -57.69
CA THR A 45 -17.92 -16.60 -56.67
C THR A 45 -17.91 -17.16 -55.25
N MET A 46 -18.75 -18.15 -54.97
CA MET A 46 -18.82 -18.80 -53.65
C MET A 46 -17.50 -19.49 -53.28
N VAL A 47 -16.86 -20.16 -54.23
CA VAL A 47 -15.55 -20.79 -54.02
C VAL A 47 -14.49 -19.73 -53.69
N TYR A 48 -14.45 -18.63 -54.45
CA TYR A 48 -13.53 -17.52 -54.19
C TYR A 48 -13.77 -16.90 -52.82
N GLU A 49 -15.01 -16.63 -52.45
CA GLU A 49 -15.35 -16.09 -51.14
C GLU A 49 -14.94 -17.05 -50.02
N ASN A 50 -15.16 -18.35 -50.20
CA ASN A 50 -14.79 -19.35 -49.21
C ASN A 50 -13.27 -19.40 -49.01
N TYR A 51 -12.50 -19.47 -50.10
CA TYR A 51 -11.03 -19.44 -50.02
C TYR A 51 -10.52 -18.13 -49.41
N SER A 52 -11.07 -16.99 -49.81
CA SER A 52 -10.71 -15.69 -49.25
C SER A 52 -10.95 -15.65 -47.73
N ARG A 53 -12.13 -16.11 -47.28
CA ARG A 53 -12.43 -16.21 -45.83
C ARG A 53 -11.48 -17.16 -45.11
N PHE A 54 -11.13 -18.30 -45.70
CA PHE A 54 -10.15 -19.23 -45.11
C PHE A 54 -8.76 -18.63 -44.98
N ILE A 55 -8.30 -17.90 -45.99
CA ILE A 55 -7.02 -17.20 -45.97
C ILE A 55 -7.02 -16.15 -44.84
N HIS A 56 -8.08 -15.34 -44.75
CA HIS A 56 -8.21 -14.34 -43.69
C HIS A 56 -8.29 -14.95 -42.30
N ALA A 57 -9.05 -16.04 -42.12
CA ALA A 57 -9.10 -16.76 -40.86
C ALA A 57 -7.72 -17.32 -40.47
N THR A 58 -6.98 -17.87 -41.43
CA THR A 58 -5.64 -18.40 -41.20
C THR A 58 -4.65 -17.28 -40.83
N GLN A 59 -4.73 -16.13 -41.51
CA GLN A 59 -3.92 -14.95 -41.17
C GLN A 59 -4.24 -14.41 -39.77
N ALA A 60 -5.51 -14.37 -39.39
CA ALA A 60 -5.94 -13.96 -38.06
C ALA A 60 -5.37 -14.90 -36.99
N ILE A 61 -5.44 -16.23 -37.20
CA ILE A 61 -4.85 -17.22 -36.28
C ILE A 61 -3.33 -17.03 -36.16
N GLN A 62 -2.64 -16.78 -37.28
CA GLN A 62 -1.19 -16.50 -37.25
C GLN A 62 -0.88 -15.23 -36.46
N GLN A 63 -1.68 -14.18 -36.63
CA GLN A 63 -1.50 -12.93 -35.89
C GLN A 63 -1.75 -13.15 -34.39
N MET A 64 -2.84 -13.83 -34.02
CA MET A 64 -3.13 -14.19 -32.63
C MET A 64 -1.98 -14.97 -31.99
N LYS A 65 -1.34 -15.88 -32.74
CA LYS A 65 -0.17 -16.61 -32.26
C LYS A 65 1.00 -15.68 -31.98
N ARG A 66 1.35 -14.77 -32.91
CA ARG A 66 2.44 -13.80 -32.70
C ARG A 66 2.18 -12.89 -31.50
N ASP A 67 0.93 -12.48 -31.33
CA ASP A 67 0.52 -11.64 -30.19
C ASP A 67 0.67 -12.40 -28.86
N ALA A 68 0.30 -13.69 -28.83
CA ALA A 68 0.53 -14.56 -27.68
C ALA A 68 2.02 -14.73 -27.36
N ASP A 69 2.85 -15.04 -28.36
CA ASP A 69 4.30 -15.17 -28.20
C ASP A 69 4.94 -13.85 -27.69
N HIS A 70 4.43 -12.70 -28.17
CA HIS A 70 4.87 -11.38 -27.70
C HIS A 70 4.47 -11.12 -26.24
N MET A 71 3.23 -11.44 -25.86
CA MET A 71 2.77 -11.31 -24.48
C MET A 71 3.59 -12.17 -23.52
N ASP A 72 3.92 -13.42 -23.89
CA ASP A 72 4.75 -14.29 -23.08
C ASP A 72 6.15 -13.69 -22.84
N ALA A 73 6.75 -13.11 -23.88
CA ALA A 73 8.04 -12.42 -23.77
C ALA A 73 7.96 -11.18 -22.86
N GLU A 74 6.90 -10.39 -22.96
CA GLU A 74 6.69 -9.23 -22.07
C GLU A 74 6.41 -9.64 -20.62
N MET A 75 5.67 -10.74 -20.39
CA MET A 75 5.44 -11.28 -19.05
C MET A 75 6.73 -11.81 -18.41
N ALA A 76 7.62 -12.43 -19.19
CA ALA A 76 8.94 -12.82 -18.72
C ALA A 76 9.78 -11.61 -18.29
N LYS A 77 9.79 -10.54 -19.10
CA LYS A 77 10.48 -9.28 -18.75
C LYS A 77 9.89 -8.63 -17.51
N LEU A 78 8.57 -8.62 -17.37
CA LEU A 78 7.89 -8.06 -16.20
C LEU A 78 8.28 -8.83 -14.93
N THR A 79 8.26 -10.16 -14.99
CA THR A 79 8.66 -11.03 -13.88
C THR A 79 10.10 -10.73 -13.45
N GLN A 80 11.03 -10.63 -14.41
CA GLN A 80 12.42 -10.29 -14.14
C GLN A 80 12.56 -8.91 -13.47
N ARG A 81 11.80 -7.90 -13.93
CA ARG A 81 11.81 -6.56 -13.35
C ARG A 81 11.26 -6.55 -11.92
N VAL A 82 10.18 -7.27 -11.66
CA VAL A 82 9.60 -7.38 -10.31
C VAL A 82 10.58 -8.05 -9.36
N SER A 83 11.25 -9.13 -9.77
CA SER A 83 12.29 -9.76 -8.97
C SER A 83 13.45 -8.80 -8.68
N ALA A 84 13.94 -8.07 -9.70
CA ALA A 84 15.00 -7.08 -9.52
C ALA A 84 14.59 -5.93 -8.58
N ILE A 85 13.32 -5.51 -8.60
CA ILE A 85 12.78 -4.50 -7.67
C ILE A 85 12.74 -5.07 -6.25
N ALA A 86 12.29 -6.31 -6.07
CA ALA A 86 12.25 -6.96 -4.76
C ALA A 86 13.67 -7.11 -4.18
N GLU A 87 14.65 -7.54 -4.98
CA GLU A 87 16.06 -7.61 -4.60
C GLU A 87 16.62 -6.25 -4.21
N LYS A 88 16.36 -5.20 -4.99
CA LYS A 88 16.77 -3.83 -4.63
C LYS A 88 16.07 -3.34 -3.37
N GLY A 89 14.79 -3.66 -3.19
CA GLY A 89 14.01 -3.29 -2.02
C GLY A 89 14.55 -3.92 -0.73
N THR A 90 14.91 -5.21 -0.79
CA THR A 90 15.55 -5.93 0.33
C THR A 90 16.91 -5.34 0.66
N ALA A 91 17.77 -5.12 -0.34
CA ALA A 91 19.09 -4.50 -0.14
C ALA A 91 19.01 -3.09 0.50
N VAL A 92 18.04 -2.28 0.06
CA VAL A 92 17.79 -0.95 0.64
C VAL A 92 17.27 -1.06 2.07
N ASN A 93 16.35 -1.98 2.34
CA ASN A 93 15.83 -2.21 3.68
C ASN A 93 16.94 -2.65 4.65
N ASP A 94 17.82 -3.55 4.22
CA ASP A 94 18.93 -4.05 5.02
C ASP A 94 19.95 -2.94 5.32
N ALA A 95 20.29 -2.12 4.31
CA ALA A 95 21.15 -0.95 4.50
C ALA A 95 20.54 0.06 5.50
N PHE A 96 19.22 0.26 5.46
CA PHE A 96 18.54 1.09 6.45
C PHE A 96 18.40 0.44 7.81
N ALA A 97 18.28 -0.89 7.90
CA ALA A 97 18.20 -1.60 9.19
C ALA A 97 19.46 -1.35 10.03
N GLN A 98 20.64 -1.47 9.41
CA GLN A 98 21.91 -1.17 10.07
C GLN A 98 22.00 0.29 10.52
N ARG A 99 21.59 1.23 9.67
CA ARG A 99 21.56 2.66 10.02
C ARG A 99 20.57 2.97 11.15
N ARG A 100 19.38 2.36 11.13
CA ARG A 100 18.37 2.50 12.19
C ARG A 100 18.92 1.98 13.52
N GLU A 101 19.59 0.83 13.53
CA GLU A 101 20.20 0.30 14.74
C GLU A 101 21.28 1.25 15.30
N HIS A 102 22.15 1.79 14.43
CA HIS A 102 23.16 2.76 14.84
C HIS A 102 22.54 4.04 15.42
N ILE A 103 21.51 4.60 14.75
CA ILE A 103 20.78 5.78 15.25
C ILE A 103 20.09 5.47 16.58
N GLN A 104 19.50 4.28 16.75
CA GLN A 104 18.89 3.87 18.02
C GLN A 104 19.92 3.77 19.14
N ARG A 105 21.12 3.23 18.88
CA ARG A 105 22.22 3.19 19.87
C ARG A 105 22.64 4.60 20.27
N LEU A 106 22.93 5.47 19.29
CA LEU A 106 23.33 6.85 19.54
C LEU A 106 22.23 7.63 20.27
N SER A 107 20.96 7.41 19.93
CA SER A 107 19.82 8.04 20.61
C SER A 107 19.66 7.56 22.05
N ARG A 108 19.92 6.28 22.34
CA ARG A 108 19.95 5.75 23.71
C ARG A 108 21.06 6.39 24.52
N GLU A 109 22.27 6.48 23.95
CA GLU A 109 23.41 7.14 24.58
C GLU A 109 23.12 8.62 24.84
N HIS A 110 22.62 9.34 23.84
CA HIS A 110 22.26 10.75 23.96
C HIS A 110 21.15 10.98 25.00
N ARG A 111 20.14 10.11 25.06
CA ARG A 111 19.09 10.16 26.08
C ARG A 111 19.66 9.91 27.48
N ALA A 112 20.57 8.95 27.62
CA ALA A 112 21.25 8.69 28.88
C ALA A 112 22.09 9.91 29.31
N LEU A 113 22.87 10.49 28.40
CA LEU A 113 23.66 11.70 28.66
C LEU A 113 22.78 12.90 29.01
N GLY A 114 21.66 13.12 28.32
CA GLY A 114 20.70 14.16 28.66
C GLY A 114 20.04 13.94 30.03
N GLY A 115 19.74 12.69 30.38
CA GLY A 115 19.27 12.31 31.71
C GLY A 115 20.30 12.62 32.79
N LEU A 116 21.57 12.27 32.57
CA LEU A 116 22.67 12.57 33.49
C LEU A 116 22.87 14.09 33.64
N GLN A 117 22.86 14.84 32.53
CA GLN A 117 22.98 16.30 32.55
C GLN A 117 21.82 16.95 33.33
N PHE A 118 20.60 16.45 33.15
CA PHE A 118 19.43 16.90 33.92
C PHE A 118 19.59 16.60 35.41
N LEU A 119 20.08 15.42 35.78
CA LEU A 119 20.32 15.04 37.18
C LEU A 119 21.41 15.90 37.83
N PHE A 120 22.50 16.23 37.14
CA PHE A 120 23.53 17.13 37.66
C PHE A 120 23.03 18.57 37.84
N GLY A 121 22.11 19.03 36.99
CA GLY A 121 21.48 20.35 37.09
C GLY A 121 20.32 20.45 38.08
N LEU A 122 19.93 19.32 38.69
CA LEU A 122 18.73 19.25 39.53
C LEU A 122 18.86 20.06 40.83
N PRO A 123 19.95 19.98 41.62
CA PRO A 123 20.06 20.76 42.87
C PRO A 123 20.07 22.27 42.61
N THR A 124 20.72 22.71 41.54
CA THR A 124 20.76 24.14 41.17
C THR A 124 19.40 24.63 40.69
N GLN A 125 18.64 23.80 39.98
CA GLN A 125 17.27 24.11 39.59
C GLN A 125 16.30 24.15 40.78
N LEU A 126 16.42 23.23 41.74
CA LEU A 126 15.62 23.25 42.97
C LEU A 126 15.91 24.49 43.81
N ASN A 127 17.18 24.83 44.01
CA ASN A 127 17.56 26.05 44.74
C ASN A 127 17.01 27.33 44.09
N ARG A 128 16.96 27.38 42.76
CA ARG A 128 16.34 28.51 42.03
C ARG A 128 14.82 28.58 42.26
N LEU A 129 14.11 27.45 42.24
CA LEU A 129 12.66 27.40 42.45
C LEU A 129 12.28 27.78 43.89
N ILE A 130 13.12 27.41 44.86
CA ILE A 130 12.98 27.82 46.26
C ILE A 130 13.20 29.32 46.41
N GLY A 131 14.22 29.88 45.75
CA GLY A 131 14.45 31.33 45.72
C GLY A 131 13.30 32.12 45.09
N ALA A 132 12.54 31.51 44.18
CA ALA A 132 11.34 32.09 43.56
C ALA A 132 10.04 31.82 44.36
N ALA A 133 10.12 31.17 45.52
CA ALA A 133 8.98 30.74 46.35
C ALA A 133 7.94 29.84 45.65
N GLN A 134 8.34 29.16 44.57
CA GLN A 134 7.49 28.23 43.81
C GLN A 134 7.63 26.80 44.32
N PHE A 135 7.06 26.53 45.49
CA PHE A 135 7.21 25.24 46.18
C PHE A 135 6.52 24.07 45.48
N VAL A 136 5.42 24.32 44.76
CA VAL A 136 4.65 23.29 44.03
C VAL A 136 5.43 22.72 42.86
N GLU A 137 6.06 23.60 42.08
CA GLU A 137 6.86 23.19 40.94
C GLU A 137 8.14 22.46 41.39
N ALA A 138 8.74 22.87 42.51
CA ALA A 138 9.90 22.19 43.10
C ALA A 138 9.55 20.76 43.55
N ALA A 139 8.43 20.56 44.25
CA ALA A 139 7.98 19.23 44.69
C ALA A 139 7.62 18.31 43.51
N GLN A 140 6.99 18.83 42.45
CA GLN A 140 6.70 18.08 41.24
C GLN A 140 7.96 17.72 40.44
N LEU A 141 8.93 18.63 40.37
CA LEU A 141 10.21 18.37 39.72
C LEU A 141 11.00 17.30 40.48
N TRP A 142 10.96 17.33 41.82
CA TRP A 142 11.56 16.34 42.69
C TRP A 142 10.90 14.95 42.55
N SER A 143 9.57 14.87 42.63
CA SER A 143 8.86 13.60 42.51
C SER A 143 9.07 12.92 41.14
N ARG A 144 9.16 13.72 40.06
CA ARG A 144 9.45 13.22 38.71
C ARG A 144 10.90 12.78 38.51
N SER A 145 11.85 13.37 39.23
CA SER A 145 13.28 13.07 39.10
C SER A 145 13.78 11.96 40.05
N ARG A 146 13.07 11.72 41.16
CA ARG A 146 13.31 10.62 42.10
C ARG A 146 13.42 9.23 41.47
N PRO A 147 12.55 8.78 40.54
CA PRO A 147 12.70 7.47 39.90
C PRO A 147 13.93 7.42 38.97
N LEU A 148 14.33 8.56 38.37
CA LEU A 148 15.53 8.65 37.53
C LEU A 148 16.80 8.54 38.39
N LEU A 149 16.86 9.22 39.53
CA LEU A 149 17.96 9.11 40.50
C LEU A 149 18.11 7.67 41.02
N ALA A 150 16.99 6.98 41.28
CA ALA A 150 17.00 5.58 41.70
C ALA A 150 17.57 4.64 40.61
N HIS A 151 17.27 4.91 39.34
CA HIS A 151 17.79 4.12 38.21
C HIS A 151 19.31 4.28 38.04
N TYR A 152 19.84 5.49 38.24
CA TYR A 152 21.27 5.80 38.12
C TYR A 152 22.07 5.67 39.43
N ARG A 153 21.43 5.21 40.52
CA ARG A 153 22.04 5.03 41.86
C ARG A 153 23.32 4.17 41.86
N ARG A 154 23.44 3.23 40.91
CA ARG A 154 24.61 2.35 40.79
C ARG A 154 25.92 3.06 40.45
N LEU A 155 25.86 4.32 39.98
CA LEU A 155 27.03 5.07 39.55
C LEU A 155 27.74 5.84 40.68
N GLY A 156 27.28 5.78 41.94
CA GLY A 156 27.92 6.36 43.13
C GLY A 156 27.92 7.90 43.18
N LEU A 157 28.23 8.56 42.06
CA LEU A 157 28.25 10.02 41.90
C LEU A 157 26.88 10.69 42.05
N PHE A 158 25.79 9.94 41.91
CA PHE A 158 24.42 10.46 42.05
C PHE A 158 23.85 10.27 43.46
N GLU A 159 24.59 9.61 44.35
CA GLU A 159 24.19 9.49 45.75
C GLU A 159 24.32 10.83 46.47
N THR A 160 25.44 11.54 46.26
CA THR A 160 25.67 12.89 46.79
C THR A 160 24.68 13.92 46.22
N VAL A 161 24.43 13.89 44.91
CA VAL A 161 23.44 14.78 44.27
C VAL A 161 22.01 14.49 44.75
N ALA A 162 21.70 13.22 45.05
CA ALA A 162 20.41 12.85 45.63
C ALA A 162 20.32 13.22 47.11
N GLU A 163 21.43 13.22 47.85
CA GLU A 163 21.52 13.73 49.22
C GLU A 163 21.30 15.24 49.24
N ASP A 164 22.03 15.99 48.42
CA ASP A 164 21.85 17.45 48.27
C ASP A 164 20.41 17.80 47.92
N GLY A 165 19.79 17.09 46.96
CA GLY A 165 18.39 17.28 46.60
C GLY A 165 17.41 16.95 47.74
N ARG A 166 17.71 15.94 48.55
CA ARG A 166 16.91 15.59 49.74
C ARG A 166 17.02 16.65 50.82
N GLU A 167 18.23 17.14 51.10
CA GLU A 167 18.46 18.21 52.08
C GLU A 167 17.73 19.49 51.67
N ILE A 168 17.79 19.84 50.38
CA ILE A 168 17.08 20.98 49.82
C ILE A 168 15.56 20.81 50.00
N MET A 169 14.98 19.65 49.67
CA MET A 169 13.55 19.40 49.85
C MET A 169 13.13 19.31 51.34
N ALA A 170 14.00 18.82 52.22
CA ALA A 170 13.75 18.81 53.67
C ALA A 170 13.70 20.24 54.25
N SER A 171 14.51 21.16 53.72
CA SER A 171 14.44 22.58 54.09
C SER A 171 13.14 23.24 53.61
N VAL A 172 12.63 22.82 52.45
CA VAL A 172 11.32 23.25 51.92
C VAL A 172 10.19 22.72 52.78
N GLU A 173 10.23 21.43 53.13
CA GLU A 173 9.28 20.80 54.03
C GLU A 173 9.24 21.55 55.37
N ALA A 174 10.39 21.82 56.00
CA ALA A 174 10.46 22.59 57.24
C ALA A 174 9.89 24.02 57.11
N THR A 175 10.13 24.68 55.97
CA THR A 175 9.60 26.03 55.70
C THR A 175 8.07 26.02 55.48
N VAL A 176 7.56 25.00 54.78
CA VAL A 176 6.12 24.80 54.58
C VAL A 176 5.44 24.41 55.90
N TRP A 177 6.06 23.58 56.73
CA TRP A 177 5.58 23.25 58.06
C TRP A 177 5.55 24.47 58.99
N SER A 178 6.56 25.34 58.95
CA SER A 178 6.54 26.62 59.70
C SER A 178 5.41 27.52 59.22
N ARG A 179 5.22 27.65 57.90
CA ARG A 179 4.11 28.43 57.31
C ARG A 179 2.75 27.83 57.63
N TRP A 180 2.63 26.52 57.70
CA TRP A 180 1.40 25.83 58.11
C TRP A 180 1.06 26.08 59.58
N ASN A 181 2.07 26.09 60.44
CA ASN A 181 1.91 26.39 61.86
C ASN A 181 1.59 27.88 62.12
N ASP A 182 2.07 28.78 61.25
CA ASP A 182 1.74 30.22 61.26
C ASP A 182 0.39 30.53 60.57
N CYS A 183 -0.02 29.74 59.56
CA CYS A 183 -1.28 29.89 58.82
C CYS A 183 -2.42 29.07 59.41
N ALA A 184 -2.83 29.38 60.64
CA ALA A 184 -4.12 28.94 61.17
C ALA A 184 -5.32 29.72 60.59
N THR A 185 -5.12 30.66 59.65
CA THR A 185 -6.12 31.67 59.27
C THR A 185 -6.59 31.64 57.81
N GLY A 186 -6.03 30.81 56.91
CA GLY A 186 -6.42 30.77 55.49
C GLY A 186 -6.68 29.34 54.97
N VAL A 187 -7.96 28.98 54.76
CA VAL A 187 -8.36 27.63 54.27
C VAL A 187 -7.79 27.30 52.88
N ALA A 188 -7.51 28.31 52.04
CA ALA A 188 -6.93 28.14 50.71
C ALA A 188 -5.42 27.81 50.75
N GLU A 189 -4.65 28.54 51.56
CA GLU A 189 -3.20 28.32 51.72
C GLU A 189 -2.91 27.00 52.45
N GLY A 190 -3.80 26.59 53.37
CA GLY A 190 -3.74 25.28 54.03
C GLY A 190 -3.99 24.09 53.08
N ALA A 191 -4.86 24.25 52.07
CA ALA A 191 -5.11 23.22 51.07
C ALA A 191 -3.93 23.06 50.09
N GLU A 192 -3.29 24.17 49.70
CA GLU A 192 -2.08 24.14 48.89
C GLU A 192 -0.91 23.49 49.64
N CYS A 193 -0.71 23.81 50.93
CA CYS A 193 0.30 23.17 51.77
C CYS A 193 0.04 21.68 51.99
N ALA A 194 -1.23 21.27 52.15
CA ALA A 194 -1.59 19.85 52.24
C ALA A 194 -1.31 19.11 50.92
N SER A 195 -1.58 19.73 49.76
CA SER A 195 -1.28 19.13 48.46
C SER A 195 0.24 18.99 48.22
N LEU A 196 1.03 19.92 48.74
CA LEU A 196 2.48 19.92 48.69
C LEU A 196 3.08 18.78 49.52
N LEU A 197 2.55 18.54 50.72
CA LEU A 197 3.00 17.47 51.61
C LEU A 197 2.62 16.07 51.09
N VAL A 198 1.55 15.94 50.30
CA VAL A 198 1.19 14.66 49.65
C VAL A 198 2.08 14.35 48.43
N LEU A 199 2.72 15.36 47.85
CA LEU A 199 3.56 15.26 46.64
C LEU A 199 5.06 15.01 46.93
N LEU A 200 5.51 15.26 48.16
CA LEU A 200 6.86 15.05 48.69
C LEU A 200 7.11 13.57 49.05
#